data_AF-A0A1J1LN87-F1
#
_entry.id   AF-A0A1J1LN87-F1
#
_cell.length_a   1.000
_cell.length_b   1.000
_cell.length_c   1.000
_cell.angle_alpha   90.00
_cell.angle_beta   90.00
_cell.angle_gamma   90.00
#
_symmetry.space_group_name_H-M   'P 1'
#
loop_
_entity.id
_entity.type
_entity.pdbx_description
1 polymer ?
#
loop_
_entity_poly.entity_id
_entity_poly.type
_entity_poly.pdbx_seq_one_letter_code
_entity_poly.pdbx_strand_id
1 'polypeptide(L)'
;MPNCFQLISRSTNQPEPFVEINRKICQHLGEVQNDEWCRDWYPYIGFLLASGQKIASDELKEKVAKIDQSLVPIVEFLADNYNSVSWYER
;
A
#
# COMPACT_ATOMS: atom_id res chain seq x y z
N MET A 1 -9.94 16.08 -6.83
CA MET A 1 -10.12 14.78 -7.54
C MET A 1 -9.19 13.78 -6.88
N PRO A 2 -9.59 12.51 -6.65
CA PRO A 2 -8.63 11.50 -6.21
C PRO A 2 -7.54 11.43 -7.27
N ASN A 3 -6.28 11.62 -6.87
CA ASN A 3 -5.18 11.42 -7.79
C ASN A 3 -5.08 9.91 -8.05
N CYS A 4 -5.21 9.51 -9.31
CA CYS A 4 -4.84 8.15 -9.68
C CYS A 4 -3.37 7.94 -9.31
N PHE A 5 -3.06 6.81 -8.67
CA PHE A 5 -1.70 6.46 -8.29
C PHE A 5 -1.34 5.08 -8.86
N GLN A 6 -0.04 4.84 -8.97
CA GLN A 6 0.51 3.53 -9.27
C GLN A 6 1.64 3.21 -8.30
N LEU A 7 1.78 1.93 -7.98
CA LEU A 7 2.89 1.43 -7.18
C LEU A 7 3.97 0.92 -8.13
N ILE A 8 5.14 1.57 -8.09
CA ILE A 8 6.32 1.18 -8.86
C ILE A 8 7.22 0.36 -7.94
N SER A 9 7.50 -0.89 -8.32
CA SER A 9 8.41 -1.72 -7.53
C SER A 9 9.81 -1.12 -7.53
N ARG A 10 10.43 -1.03 -6.36
CA ARG A 10 11.82 -0.58 -6.22
C ARG A 10 12.81 -1.56 -6.84
N SER A 11 12.46 -2.85 -6.91
CA SER A 11 13.33 -3.90 -7.44
C SER A 11 13.38 -3.92 -8.97
N THR A 12 12.24 -3.72 -9.62
CA THR A 12 12.13 -3.80 -11.09
C THR A 12 12.00 -2.44 -11.76
N ASN A 13 11.72 -1.38 -10.99
CA ASN A 13 11.39 -0.05 -11.47
C ASN A 13 10.23 -0.04 -12.49
N GLN A 14 9.30 -0.99 -12.37
CA GLN A 14 8.11 -1.12 -13.20
C GLN A 14 6.84 -1.06 -12.34
N PRO A 15 5.71 -0.59 -12.91
CA PRO A 15 4.41 -0.71 -12.25
C PRO A 15 4.05 -2.17 -12.07
N GLU A 16 3.51 -2.50 -10.90
CA GLU A 16 3.10 -3.86 -10.59
C GLU A 16 1.57 -3.96 -10.42
N PRO A 17 0.91 -5.00 -10.98
CA PRO A 17 -0.52 -5.18 -10.79
C PRO A 17 -0.87 -5.38 -9.31
N PHE A 18 -1.97 -4.77 -8.83
CA PHE A 18 -2.37 -4.88 -7.43
C PHE A 18 -2.55 -6.33 -6.94
N VAL A 19 -3.00 -7.24 -7.81
CA VAL A 19 -3.10 -8.69 -7.49
C VAL A 19 -1.75 -9.28 -7.11
N GLU A 20 -0.69 -8.88 -7.80
CA GLU A 20 0.67 -9.37 -7.54
C GLU A 20 1.23 -8.76 -6.25
N ILE A 21 0.98 -7.46 -6.03
CA ILE A 21 1.32 -6.79 -4.77
C ILE A 21 0.63 -7.48 -3.60
N ASN A 22 -0.66 -7.79 -3.75
CA ASN A 22 -1.41 -8.48 -2.71
C ASN A 22 -0.83 -9.86 -2.39
N ARG A 23 -0.49 -10.64 -3.42
CA ARG A 23 0.16 -11.94 -3.25
C ARG A 23 1.46 -11.80 -2.46
N LYS A 24 2.29 -10.80 -2.76
CA LYS A 24 3.56 -10.57 -2.05
C LYS A 24 3.35 -10.13 -0.61
N ILE A 25 2.35 -9.30 -0.34
CA ILE A 25 1.96 -8.92 1.03
C ILE A 25 1.62 -10.17 1.85
N CYS A 26 0.73 -11.02 1.32
CA CYS A 26 0.32 -12.23 2.04
C CYS A 26 1.47 -13.25 2.16
N GLN A 27 2.38 -13.34 1.18
CA GLN A 27 3.59 -14.15 1.30
C GLN A 27 4.55 -13.62 2.38
N HIS A 28 4.68 -12.29 2.50
CA HIS A 28 5.62 -11.65 3.42
C HIS A 28 5.16 -11.69 4.88
N LEU A 29 3.89 -11.37 5.11
CA LEU A 29 3.30 -11.32 6.46
C LEU A 29 2.78 -12.68 6.93
N GLY A 30 2.96 -13.72 6.12
CA GLY A 30 2.44 -15.06 6.31
C GLY A 30 1.00 -15.21 5.81
N GLU A 31 0.64 -16.42 5.36
CA GLU A 31 -0.76 -16.79 5.14
C GLU A 31 -1.50 -16.67 6.48
N VAL A 32 -2.02 -15.49 6.80
CA VAL A 32 -2.99 -15.38 7.88
C VAL A 32 -4.20 -16.17 7.39
N GLN A 33 -4.54 -17.21 8.13
CA GLN A 33 -5.57 -18.20 7.78
C GLN A 33 -6.99 -17.65 7.58
N ASN A 34 -7.16 -16.33 7.60
CA ASN A 34 -8.40 -15.65 7.26
C ASN A 34 -8.15 -14.76 6.06
N ASP A 35 -8.78 -15.08 4.93
CA ASP A 35 -8.75 -14.32 3.67
C ASP A 35 -9.18 -12.85 3.78
N GLU A 36 -9.62 -12.39 4.95
CA GLU A 36 -10.27 -11.10 5.15
C GLU A 36 -9.27 -9.91 5.19
N TRP A 37 -8.11 -10.07 5.85
CA TRP A 37 -7.21 -8.92 6.10
C TRP A 37 -6.46 -8.42 4.84
N CYS A 38 -5.96 -9.34 4.00
CA CYS A 38 -5.26 -9.00 2.74
C CYS A 38 -6.24 -8.43 1.68
N ARG A 39 -7.55 -8.65 1.79
CA ARG A 39 -8.49 -8.19 0.74
C ARG A 39 -8.89 -6.73 0.90
N ASP A 40 -8.87 -6.20 2.12
CA ASP A 40 -9.46 -4.89 2.43
C ASP A 40 -8.45 -3.78 2.75
N TRP A 41 -7.14 -3.99 2.58
CA TRP A 41 -6.15 -2.92 2.80
C TRP A 41 -6.28 -1.78 1.76
N TYR A 42 -6.66 -2.13 0.52
CA TYR A 42 -6.66 -1.19 -0.61
C TYR A 42 -7.64 -0.02 -0.44
N PRO A 43 -8.91 -0.23 0.00
CA PRO A 43 -9.81 0.86 0.31
C PRO A 43 -9.24 1.91 1.28
N TYR A 44 -8.48 1.49 2.30
CA TYR A 44 -7.95 2.42 3.30
C TYR A 44 -6.63 3.05 2.87
N ILE A 45 -5.61 2.23 2.59
CA ILE A 45 -4.28 2.71 2.25
C ILE A 45 -4.30 3.33 0.84
N GLY A 46 -4.95 2.67 -0.12
CA GLY A 46 -5.05 3.17 -1.49
C GLY A 46 -5.78 4.50 -1.59
N PHE A 47 -6.84 4.70 -0.80
CA PHE A 47 -7.50 6.02 -0.72
C PHE A 47 -6.56 7.10 -0.17
N LEU A 48 -5.79 6.80 0.88
CA LEU A 48 -4.82 7.75 1.44
C LEU A 48 -3.71 8.09 0.44
N LEU A 49 -3.18 7.10 -0.28
CA LEU A 49 -2.21 7.32 -1.36
C LEU A 49 -2.81 8.17 -2.50
N ALA A 50 -4.05 7.87 -2.92
CA ALA A 50 -4.77 8.65 -3.92
C ALA A 50 -5.08 10.09 -3.46
N SER A 51 -5.10 10.35 -2.14
CA SER A 51 -5.24 11.69 -1.58
C SER A 51 -3.92 12.48 -1.53
N GLY A 52 -2.82 11.90 -2.03
CA GLY A 52 -1.50 12.54 -2.09
C GLY A 52 -0.60 12.24 -0.89
N GLN A 53 -0.97 11.30 -0.02
CA GLN A 53 -0.10 10.87 1.07
C GLN A 53 1.07 10.04 0.50
N LYS A 54 2.27 10.25 1.06
CA LYS A 54 3.46 9.51 0.66
C LYS A 54 3.53 8.18 1.38
N ILE A 55 3.84 7.12 0.64
CA ILE A 55 3.84 5.74 1.16
C ILE A 55 4.81 5.53 2.35
N ALA A 56 5.92 6.26 2.36
CA ALA A 56 6.94 6.21 3.39
C ALA A 56 6.82 7.35 4.42
N SER A 57 5.67 8.03 4.52
CA SER A 57 5.49 9.06 5.55
C SER A 57 5.00 8.46 6.88
N ASP A 58 5.53 8.98 7.98
CA ASP A 58 5.05 8.65 9.33
C ASP A 58 3.57 9.05 9.48
N GLU A 59 3.14 10.13 8.84
CA GLU A 59 1.74 10.58 8.82
C GLU A 59 0.79 9.51 8.24
N LEU A 60 1.18 8.82 7.17
CA LEU A 60 0.38 7.75 6.59
C LEU A 60 0.25 6.59 7.59
N LYS A 61 1.37 6.20 8.20
CA LYS A 61 1.43 5.12 9.19
C LYS A 61 0.56 5.42 10.40
N GLU A 62 0.62 6.64 10.93
CA GLU A 62 -0.24 7.09 12.04
C GLU A 62 -1.72 7.09 11.68
N LYS A 63 -2.09 7.56 10.47
CA LYS A 63 -3.49 7.54 10.01
C LYS A 63 -4.01 6.12 9.86
N VAL A 64 -3.21 5.22 9.30
CA VAL A 64 -3.57 3.81 9.15
C VAL A 64 -3.69 3.15 10.52
N ALA A 65 -2.76 3.38 11.44
CA ALA A 65 -2.82 2.83 12.80
C ALA A 65 -4.05 3.27 13.60
N LYS A 66 -4.59 4.47 13.32
CA LYS A 66 -5.85 4.96 13.92
C LYS A 66 -7.10 4.31 13.32
N ILE A 67 -7.02 3.82 12.08
CA ILE A 67 -8.10 3.10 11.40
C ILE A 67 -8.07 1.64 11.85
N ASP A 68 -6.93 0.98 11.65
CA ASP A 68 -6.69 -0.41 12.03
C ASP A 68 -5.18 -0.66 12.18
N GLN A 69 -4.75 -1.08 13.37
CA GLN A 69 -3.36 -1.41 13.64
C GLN A 69 -2.87 -2.62 12.82
N SER A 70 -3.77 -3.52 12.40
CA SER A 70 -3.43 -4.69 11.60
C SER A 70 -2.92 -4.34 10.19
N LEU A 71 -3.21 -3.12 9.72
CA LEU A 71 -2.79 -2.63 8.40
C LEU A 71 -1.40 -1.98 8.43
N VAL A 72 -0.83 -1.71 9.60
CA VAL A 72 0.49 -1.07 9.74
C VAL A 72 1.61 -1.89 9.09
N PRO A 73 1.69 -3.23 9.27
CA PRO A 73 2.70 -4.05 8.59
C PRO A 73 2.59 -4.01 7.05
N ILE A 74 1.38 -3.78 6.51
CA ILE A 74 1.17 -3.61 5.07
C ILE A 74 1.79 -2.29 4.60
N VAL A 75 1.60 -1.20 5.35
CA VAL A 75 2.22 0.11 5.04
C VAL A 75 3.75 -0.01 5.04
N GLU A 76 4.31 -0.69 6.04
CA GLU A 76 5.76 -0.93 6.14
C GLU A 76 6.26 -1.73 4.93
N PHE A 77 5.62 -2.86 4.62
CA PHE A 77 5.96 -3.65 3.45
C PHE A 77 5.90 -2.83 2.15
N LEU A 78 4.85 -2.02 1.99
CA LEU A 78 4.67 -1.20 0.81
C LEU A 78 5.74 -0.10 0.70
N ALA A 79 6.10 0.56 1.80
CA ALA A 79 7.13 1.58 1.85
C ALA A 79 8.52 1.02 1.48
N ASP A 80 8.83 -0.17 1.97
CA ASP A 80 10.11 -0.87 1.75
C ASP A 80 10.26 -1.36 0.31
N ASN A 81 9.16 -1.73 -0.35
CA ASN A 81 9.20 -2.41 -1.66
C ASN A 81 8.76 -1.54 -2.83
N TYR A 82 8.04 -0.44 -2.59
CA TYR A 82 7.42 0.36 -3.66
C TYR A 82 7.62 1.86 -3.47
N ASN A 83 7.52 2.56 -4.60
CA ASN A 83 7.26 3.99 -4.65
C ASN A 83 5.80 4.21 -5.10
N SER A 84 5.06 5.07 -4.41
CA SER A 84 3.77 5.55 -4.90
C SER A 84 3.99 6.76 -5.80
N VAL A 85 3.52 6.67 -7.05
CA VAL A 85 3.60 7.76 -8.03
C VAL A 85 2.19 8.19 -8.39
N SER A 86 1.88 9.46 -8.13
CA SER A 86 0.63 10.07 -8.55
C SER A 86 0.70 10.42 -10.03
N TRP A 87 -0.36 10.13 -10.79
CA TRP A 87 -0.42 10.43 -12.23
C TRP A 87 -0.40 11.94 -12.54
N TYR A 88 -0.74 12.77 -11.54
CA TYR A 88 -0.80 14.23 -11.65
C TYR A 88 0.53 14.96 -11.35
N GLU A 89 1.59 14.26 -10.91
CA GLU A 89 2.91 14.87 -10.66
C GLU A 89 3.80 14.93 -11.93
N ARG A 90 3.19 14.97 -13.13
CA ARG A 90 3.92 15.14 -14.40
C ARG A 90 3.91 16.57 -14.89
#